data_AF-A0A7K4H316-F1
#
_entry.id   AF-A0A7K4H316-F1
#
_cell.length_a   1.000
_cell.length_b   1.000
_cell.length_c   1.000
_cell.angle_alpha   90.00
_cell.angle_beta   90.00
_cell.angle_gamma   90.00
#
_symmetry.space_group_name_H-M   'P 1'
#
loop_
_entity.id
_entity.type
_entity.pdbx_description
1 polymer ?
#
loop_
_entity_poly.entity_id
_entity_poly.type
_entity_poly.pdbx_seq_one_letter_code
_entity_poly.pdbx_strand_id
1 'polypeptide(L)'
;MEYNSTSVVKEFSKNQKMVALVFYILIVSASLITLLGVVWTLADIFIGTTGKFELFLSLNLGYQIAIIGGLLAGLFFILIFFFGLFKRTSKSLIDFIYKKIELEEKYKNRIDVKIAVAGLLISLIGIIVGVIFAIILEIFSVSAGDSTSLLSIFGSTGPWVLFIGAGIFLCVGVALFMIYFWKNGKFLILRLIGAIEKEKKD
;
A
#
# COMPACT_ATOMS: atom_id res chain seq x y z
N MET A 1 12.27 -40.73 -21.29
CA MET A 1 11.25 -40.34 -20.32
C MET A 1 11.19 -38.82 -20.31
N GLU A 2 10.23 -38.26 -21.04
CA GLU A 2 9.97 -36.82 -21.10
C GLU A 2 9.29 -36.36 -19.81
N TYR A 3 9.90 -35.41 -19.10
CA TYR A 3 9.18 -34.53 -18.19
C TYR A 3 8.91 -33.23 -18.95
N ASN A 4 7.81 -33.21 -19.70
CA ASN A 4 7.25 -31.99 -20.25
C ASN A 4 6.67 -31.18 -19.08
N SER A 5 7.44 -30.22 -18.55
CA SER A 5 6.95 -29.23 -17.60
C SER A 5 6.05 -28.24 -18.32
N THR A 6 4.84 -28.67 -18.67
CA THR A 6 3.76 -27.76 -19.02
C THR A 6 3.47 -26.92 -17.78
N SER A 7 4.10 -25.76 -17.70
CA SER A 7 3.69 -24.69 -16.82
C SER A 7 2.23 -24.39 -17.14
N VAL A 8 1.31 -24.96 -16.36
CA VAL A 8 -0.11 -24.66 -16.43
C VAL A 8 -0.22 -23.16 -16.22
N VAL A 9 -0.37 -22.42 -17.32
CA VAL A 9 -0.63 -20.98 -17.29
C VAL A 9 -1.98 -20.86 -16.60
N LYS A 10 -1.97 -20.61 -15.30
CA LYS A 10 -3.19 -20.38 -14.52
C LYS A 10 -3.89 -19.18 -15.15
N GLU A 11 -4.93 -19.45 -15.92
CA GLU A 11 -5.79 -18.40 -16.46
C GLU A 11 -6.57 -17.76 -15.32
N PHE A 12 -6.10 -16.60 -14.87
CA PHE A 12 -6.82 -15.78 -13.92
C PHE A 12 -8.06 -15.17 -14.56
N SER A 13 -9.17 -15.19 -13.82
CA SER A 13 -10.46 -14.66 -14.28
C SER A 13 -10.38 -13.16 -14.57
N LYS A 14 -11.17 -12.67 -15.54
CA LYS A 14 -11.23 -11.25 -15.93
C LYS A 14 -11.43 -10.31 -14.73
N ASN A 15 -12.27 -10.70 -13.78
CA ASN A 15 -12.54 -9.91 -12.57
C ASN A 15 -11.32 -9.82 -11.64
N GLN A 16 -10.49 -10.88 -11.57
CA GLN A 16 -9.28 -10.90 -10.75
C GLN A 16 -8.19 -10.00 -11.34
N LYS A 17 -8.08 -9.99 -12.67
CA LYS A 17 -7.21 -9.06 -13.41
C LYS A 17 -7.64 -7.60 -13.21
N MET A 18 -8.95 -7.33 -13.23
CA MET A 18 -9.49 -5.99 -12.99
C MET A 18 -9.18 -5.49 -11.56
N VAL A 19 -9.40 -6.32 -10.54
CA VAL A 19 -9.08 -5.96 -9.14
C VAL A 19 -7.58 -5.67 -8.97
N ALA A 20 -6.71 -6.52 -9.51
CA ALA A 20 -5.27 -6.30 -9.44
C ALA A 20 -4.83 -5.03 -10.18
N LEU A 21 -5.47 -4.71 -11.30
CA LEU A 21 -5.24 -3.47 -12.05
C LEU A 21 -5.65 -2.23 -11.25
N VAL A 22 -6.79 -2.26 -10.56
CA VAL A 22 -7.24 -1.14 -9.71
C VAL A 22 -6.25 -0.91 -8.57
N PHE A 23 -5.84 -1.97 -7.85
CA PHE A 23 -4.82 -1.86 -6.80
C PHE A 23 -3.50 -1.34 -7.35
N TYR A 24 -3.11 -1.79 -8.53
CA TYR A 24 -1.91 -1.29 -9.18
C TYR A 24 -2.00 0.22 -9.45
N ILE A 25 -3.09 0.71 -10.05
CA ILE A 25 -3.29 2.14 -10.32
C ILE A 25 -3.23 2.94 -9.01
N LEU A 26 -3.86 2.43 -7.94
CA LEU A 26 -3.82 3.07 -6.61
C LEU A 26 -2.41 3.12 -6.02
N ILE A 27 -1.62 2.06 -6.15
CA ILE A 27 -0.22 2.04 -5.69
C ILE A 27 0.60 3.06 -6.48
N VAL A 28 0.43 3.12 -7.81
CA VAL A 28 1.15 4.05 -8.68
C VAL A 28 0.80 5.49 -8.34
N SER A 29 -0.50 5.81 -8.21
CA SER A 29 -0.93 7.15 -7.86
C SER A 29 -0.45 7.56 -6.47
N ALA A 30 -0.53 6.68 -5.47
CA ALA A 30 -0.01 6.92 -4.13
C ALA A 30 1.50 7.18 -4.14
N SER A 31 2.25 6.40 -4.94
CA SER A 31 3.70 6.57 -5.08
C SER A 31 4.06 7.89 -5.76
N LEU A 32 3.30 8.32 -6.78
CA LEU A 32 3.49 9.61 -7.43
C LEU A 32 3.23 10.77 -6.47
N ILE A 33 2.13 10.73 -5.72
CA ILE A 33 1.80 11.75 -4.71
C ILE A 33 2.88 11.81 -3.64
N THR A 34 3.37 10.66 -3.18
CA THR A 34 4.43 10.59 -2.16
C THR A 34 5.74 11.18 -2.67
N LEU A 35 6.17 10.84 -3.91
CA LEU A 35 7.36 11.41 -4.52
C LEU A 35 7.26 12.93 -4.71
N LEU A 36 6.11 13.41 -5.19
CA LEU A 36 5.84 14.85 -5.32
C LEU A 36 5.85 15.53 -3.94
N GLY A 37 5.27 14.90 -2.92
CA GLY A 37 5.29 15.39 -1.55
C GLY A 37 6.71 15.48 -0.98
N VAL A 38 7.58 14.49 -1.26
CA VAL A 38 9.01 14.52 -0.87
C VAL A 38 9.72 15.69 -1.55
N VAL A 39 9.58 15.84 -2.86
CA VAL A 39 10.22 16.94 -3.61
C VAL A 39 9.73 18.30 -3.09
N TRP A 40 8.42 18.42 -2.82
CA TRP A 40 7.84 19.67 -2.32
C TRP A 40 8.29 20.00 -0.89
N THR A 41 8.38 18.98 -0.02
CA THR A 41 8.89 19.12 1.34
C THR A 41 10.36 19.51 1.36
N LEU A 42 11.19 18.90 0.50
CA LEU A 42 12.58 19.30 0.34
C LEU A 42 12.67 20.75 -0.15
N ALA A 43 11.83 21.14 -1.12
CA ALA A 43 11.78 22.53 -1.56
C ALA A 43 11.36 23.49 -0.42
N ASP A 44 10.45 23.10 0.47
CA ASP A 44 10.08 23.92 1.64
C ASP A 44 11.27 24.09 2.60
N ILE A 45 12.04 23.03 2.83
CA ILE A 45 13.19 23.04 3.75
C ILE A 45 14.34 23.89 3.19
N PHE A 46 14.65 23.77 1.90
CA PHE A 46 15.84 24.41 1.31
C PHE A 46 15.59 25.81 0.74
N ILE A 47 14.37 26.11 0.26
CA ILE A 47 14.05 27.38 -0.43
C ILE A 47 13.17 28.28 0.46
N GLY A 48 12.50 27.73 1.47
CA GLY A 48 11.54 28.42 2.31
C GLY A 48 10.09 28.10 1.94
N THR A 49 9.16 28.45 2.84
CA THR A 49 7.74 28.09 2.76
C THR A 49 6.93 28.96 1.80
N THR A 50 7.44 30.15 1.43
CA THR A 50 6.78 31.12 0.55
C THR A 50 7.76 31.72 -0.47
N GLY A 51 7.26 32.30 -1.55
CA GLY A 51 8.11 32.97 -2.56
C GLY A 51 8.82 32.06 -3.57
N LYS A 52 8.61 30.73 -3.53
CA LYS A 52 9.23 29.77 -4.47
C LYS A 52 8.98 30.11 -5.95
N PHE A 53 7.77 30.56 -6.25
CA PHE A 53 7.39 30.95 -7.61
C PHE A 53 8.05 32.26 -8.04
N GLU A 54 8.22 33.22 -7.13
CA GLU A 54 8.93 34.47 -7.39
C GLU A 54 10.43 34.24 -7.57
N LEU A 55 11.01 33.33 -6.79
CA LEU A 55 12.39 32.85 -7.00
C LEU A 55 12.54 32.17 -8.36
N PHE A 56 11.55 31.36 -8.77
CA PHE A 56 11.55 30.77 -10.10
C PHE A 56 11.49 31.83 -11.20
N LEU A 57 10.63 32.85 -11.07
CA LEU A 57 10.49 33.92 -12.05
C LEU A 57 11.70 34.85 -12.12
N SER A 58 12.46 34.99 -11.03
CA SER A 58 13.69 35.80 -11.00
C SER A 58 14.93 35.07 -11.55
N LEU A 59 14.87 33.76 -11.78
CA LEU A 59 15.94 33.00 -12.43
C LEU A 59 16.09 33.36 -13.91
N ASN A 60 17.30 33.20 -14.44
CA ASN A 60 17.56 33.29 -15.87
C ASN A 60 16.68 32.28 -16.63
N LEU A 61 16.19 32.68 -17.81
CA LEU A 61 15.33 31.89 -18.70
C LEU A 61 15.92 30.49 -18.96
N GLY A 62 17.25 30.37 -19.07
CA GLY A 62 17.93 29.08 -19.18
C GLY A 62 17.70 28.14 -17.99
N TYR A 63 17.75 28.66 -16.75
CA TYR A 63 17.46 27.87 -15.55
C TYR A 63 15.98 27.52 -15.43
N GLN A 64 15.07 28.42 -15.84
CA GLN A 64 13.64 28.13 -15.86
C GLN A 64 13.32 26.95 -16.79
N ILE A 65 13.88 26.98 -18.01
CA ILE A 65 13.73 25.88 -18.97
C ILE A 65 14.34 24.59 -18.42
N ALA A 66 15.53 24.66 -17.80
CA ALA A 66 16.18 23.47 -17.23
C ALA A 66 15.35 22.84 -16.10
N ILE A 67 14.75 23.64 -15.22
CA ILE A 67 13.89 23.16 -14.14
C ILE A 67 12.63 22.49 -14.69
N ILE A 68 11.93 23.15 -15.63
CA ILE A 68 10.71 22.60 -16.25
C ILE A 68 11.05 21.32 -17.02
N GLY A 69 12.12 21.34 -17.82
CA GLY A 69 12.58 20.20 -18.59
C GLY A 69 13.01 19.03 -17.70
N GLY A 70 13.70 19.29 -16.60
CA GLY A 70 14.09 18.29 -15.62
C GLY A 70 12.89 17.66 -14.91
N LEU A 71 11.90 18.47 -14.52
CA LEU A 71 10.66 17.98 -13.91
C LEU A 71 9.86 17.11 -14.89
N LEU A 72 9.76 17.55 -16.14
CA LEU A 72 9.06 16.80 -17.19
C LEU A 72 9.77 15.49 -17.51
N ALA A 73 11.11 15.52 -17.65
CA ALA A 73 11.93 14.33 -17.86
C ALA A 73 11.81 13.34 -16.69
N GLY A 74 11.83 13.83 -15.45
CA GLY A 74 11.62 13.03 -14.25
C GLY A 74 10.24 12.37 -14.24
N LEU A 75 9.19 13.11 -14.59
CA LEU A 75 7.83 12.57 -14.70
C LEU A 75 7.72 11.46 -15.75
N PHE A 76 8.30 11.67 -16.94
CA PHE A 76 8.34 10.64 -17.99
C PHE A 76 9.13 9.41 -17.56
N PHE A 77 10.28 9.59 -16.92
CA PHE A 77 11.07 8.49 -16.39
C PHE A 77 10.28 7.65 -15.38
N ILE A 78 9.57 8.31 -14.46
CA ILE A 78 8.71 7.64 -13.48
C ILE A 78 7.57 6.88 -14.15
N LEU A 79 6.91 7.47 -15.15
CA LEU A 79 5.85 6.81 -15.92
C LEU A 79 6.35 5.55 -16.63
N ILE A 80 7.50 5.62 -17.28
CA ILE A 80 8.12 4.47 -17.96
C ILE A 80 8.50 3.39 -16.94
N PHE A 81 9.08 3.80 -15.80
CA PHE A 81 9.43 2.89 -14.72
C PHE A 81 8.21 2.12 -14.20
N PHE A 82 7.11 2.82 -13.93
CA PHE A 82 5.85 2.17 -13.56
C PHE A 82 5.31 1.28 -14.68
N PHE A 83 5.26 1.76 -15.93
CA PHE A 83 4.76 0.94 -17.04
C PHE A 83 5.56 -0.38 -17.22
N GLY A 84 6.88 -0.33 -17.02
CA GLY A 84 7.73 -1.51 -16.99
C GLY A 84 7.43 -2.46 -15.83
N LEU A 85 7.19 -1.90 -14.63
CA LEU A 85 6.80 -2.68 -13.46
C LEU A 85 5.39 -3.27 -13.56
N PHE A 86 4.46 -2.65 -14.30
CA PHE A 86 3.06 -3.06 -14.39
C PHE A 86 2.87 -4.55 -14.70
N LYS A 87 3.56 -5.06 -15.73
CA LYS A 87 3.41 -6.46 -16.16
C LYS A 87 3.90 -7.44 -15.09
N ARG A 88 5.01 -7.11 -14.41
CA ARG A 88 5.61 -7.95 -13.38
C ARG A 88 4.81 -7.88 -12.07
N THR A 89 4.48 -6.67 -11.62
CA THR A 89 3.77 -6.42 -10.36
C THR A 89 2.34 -6.91 -10.42
N SER A 90 1.61 -6.72 -11.52
CA SER A 90 0.22 -7.22 -11.63
C SER A 90 0.16 -8.73 -11.55
N LYS A 91 1.08 -9.42 -12.24
CA LYS A 91 1.16 -10.89 -12.15
C LYS A 91 1.55 -11.34 -10.75
N SER A 92 2.53 -10.69 -10.13
CA SER A 92 2.95 -10.97 -8.75
C SER A 92 1.84 -10.71 -7.73
N LEU A 93 1.04 -9.65 -7.89
CA LEU A 93 -0.10 -9.33 -7.02
C LEU A 93 -1.21 -10.37 -7.18
N ILE A 94 -1.51 -10.78 -8.41
CA ILE A 94 -2.50 -11.83 -8.64
C ILE A 94 -2.01 -13.16 -8.05
N ASP A 95 -0.76 -13.53 -8.26
CA ASP A 95 -0.17 -14.72 -7.65
C ASP A 95 -0.19 -14.62 -6.12
N PHE A 96 0.09 -13.46 -5.53
CA PHE A 96 0.06 -13.25 -4.08
C PHE A 96 -1.36 -13.32 -3.50
N ILE A 97 -2.33 -12.66 -4.13
CA ILE A 97 -3.73 -12.60 -3.67
C ILE A 97 -4.46 -13.93 -3.91
N TYR A 98 -4.15 -14.63 -5.01
CA TYR A 98 -4.88 -15.81 -5.47
C TYR A 98 -4.06 -17.10 -5.43
N LYS A 99 -2.92 -17.14 -4.72
CA LYS A 99 -2.20 -18.39 -4.48
C LYS A 99 -3.15 -19.39 -3.81
N LYS A 100 -3.69 -20.32 -4.59
CA LYS A 100 -4.43 -21.46 -4.06
C LYS A 100 -3.42 -22.31 -3.30
N ILE A 101 -3.47 -22.22 -1.98
CA ILE A 101 -2.85 -23.20 -1.08
C ILE A 101 -3.87 -24.33 -0.95
N GLU A 102 -3.47 -25.54 -1.34
CA GLU A 102 -4.34 -26.71 -1.24
C GLU A 102 -4.65 -26.98 0.24
N LEU A 103 -5.95 -27.04 0.55
CA LEU A 103 -6.43 -27.40 1.87
C LEU A 103 -6.35 -28.92 2.00
N GLU A 104 -5.71 -29.41 3.06
CA GLU A 104 -5.85 -30.81 3.47
C GLU A 104 -7.35 -31.12 3.65
N GLU A 105 -7.85 -32.14 2.95
CA GLU A 105 -9.27 -32.52 2.93
C GLU A 105 -9.86 -32.77 4.34
N LYS A 106 -9.00 -33.05 5.31
CA LYS A 106 -9.33 -33.39 6.70
C LYS A 106 -10.10 -32.30 7.46
N TYR A 107 -9.99 -31.03 7.06
CA TYR A 107 -10.66 -29.90 7.74
C TYR A 107 -11.80 -29.25 6.94
N LYS A 108 -12.17 -29.83 5.79
CA LYS A 108 -13.15 -29.25 4.85
C LYS A 108 -14.57 -29.11 5.45
N ASN A 109 -14.94 -29.95 6.42
CA ASN A 109 -16.32 -30.11 6.88
C ASN A 109 -16.70 -29.51 8.25
N ARG A 110 -15.77 -28.94 9.04
CA ARG A 110 -16.14 -28.35 10.35
C ARG A 110 -16.52 -26.87 10.21
N ILE A 111 -17.82 -26.57 10.30
CA ILE A 111 -18.38 -25.22 10.16
C ILE A 111 -18.06 -24.36 11.39
N ASP A 112 -18.11 -24.94 12.59
CA ASP A 112 -17.83 -24.22 13.86
C ASP A 112 -16.42 -23.62 13.88
N VAL A 113 -15.45 -24.37 13.40
CA VAL A 113 -14.06 -23.91 13.26
C VAL A 113 -13.98 -22.73 12.28
N LYS A 114 -14.74 -22.77 11.17
CA LYS A 114 -14.77 -21.65 10.20
C LYS A 114 -15.36 -20.38 10.80
N ILE A 115 -16.35 -20.50 11.71
CA ILE A 115 -16.99 -19.37 12.39
C ILE A 115 -16.01 -18.76 13.42
N ALA A 116 -15.36 -19.59 14.25
CA ALA A 116 -14.37 -19.12 15.21
C ALA A 116 -13.19 -18.41 14.52
N VAL A 117 -12.72 -18.97 13.40
CA VAL A 117 -11.70 -18.38 12.52
C VAL A 117 -12.14 -17.04 11.95
N ALA A 118 -13.39 -16.93 11.48
CA ALA A 118 -13.93 -15.68 10.95
C ALA A 118 -14.04 -14.60 12.02
N GLY A 119 -14.43 -14.96 13.25
CA GLY A 119 -14.47 -14.06 14.40
C GLY A 119 -13.08 -13.54 14.81
N LEU A 120 -12.07 -14.42 14.83
CA LEU A 120 -10.69 -13.98 15.11
C LEU A 120 -10.14 -13.05 14.02
N LEU A 121 -10.46 -13.33 12.75
CA LEU A 121 -10.11 -12.47 11.62
C LEU A 121 -10.77 -11.09 11.72
N ILE A 122 -12.07 -11.01 12.04
CA ILE A 122 -12.77 -9.73 12.15
C ILE A 122 -12.20 -8.89 13.30
N SER A 123 -11.84 -9.53 14.42
CA SER A 123 -11.23 -8.86 15.57
C SER A 123 -9.86 -8.26 15.22
N LEU A 124 -9.00 -9.02 14.54
CA LEU A 124 -7.69 -8.54 14.12
C LEU A 124 -7.79 -7.34 13.16
N ILE A 125 -8.75 -7.39 12.22
CA ILE A 125 -9.04 -6.29 11.31
C ILE A 125 -9.49 -5.05 12.10
N GLY A 126 -10.39 -5.24 13.08
CA GLY A 126 -10.86 -4.16 13.95
C GLY A 126 -9.73 -3.47 14.69
N ILE A 127 -8.74 -4.22 15.19
CA ILE A 127 -7.55 -3.65 15.85
C ILE A 127 -6.75 -2.79 14.86
N ILE A 128 -6.45 -3.30 13.67
CA ILE A 128 -5.66 -2.56 12.67
C ILE A 128 -6.38 -1.26 12.26
N VAL A 129 -7.67 -1.33 11.96
CA VAL A 129 -8.48 -0.16 11.60
C VAL A 129 -8.58 0.83 12.76
N GLY A 130 -8.76 0.34 13.98
CA GLY A 130 -8.82 1.16 15.19
C GLY A 130 -7.52 1.92 15.45
N VAL A 131 -6.36 1.28 15.27
CA VAL A 131 -5.05 1.94 15.40
C VAL A 131 -4.87 3.03 14.35
N ILE A 132 -5.25 2.78 13.09
CA ILE A 132 -5.18 3.80 12.03
C ILE A 132 -6.07 4.99 12.37
N PHE A 133 -7.29 4.74 12.84
CA PHE A 133 -8.22 5.79 13.23
C PHE A 133 -7.73 6.57 14.45
N ALA A 134 -7.11 5.90 15.42
CA ALA A 134 -6.49 6.55 16.58
C ALA A 134 -5.37 7.50 16.16
N ILE A 135 -4.48 7.08 15.25
CA ILE A 135 -3.39 7.93 14.71
C ILE A 135 -3.97 9.16 13.98
N ILE A 136 -5.00 8.95 13.15
CA ILE A 136 -5.65 10.06 12.43
C ILE A 136 -6.28 11.03 13.44
N LEU A 137 -7.04 10.53 14.40
CA LEU A 137 -7.65 11.37 15.44
C LEU A 137 -6.62 12.12 16.26
N GLU A 138 -5.51 11.50 16.64
CA GLU A 138 -4.44 12.14 17.40
C GLU A 138 -3.83 13.32 16.63
N ILE A 139 -3.67 13.17 15.31
CA ILE A 139 -3.19 14.25 14.44
C ILE A 139 -4.20 15.40 14.34
N PHE A 140 -5.50 15.11 14.30
CA PHE A 140 -6.56 16.13 14.22
C PHE A 140 -6.96 16.74 15.58
N SER A 141 -6.74 16.04 16.70
CA SER A 141 -7.23 16.44 18.04
C SER A 141 -6.25 17.29 18.84
N VAL A 142 -5.14 17.74 18.24
CA VAL A 142 -4.18 18.62 18.91
C VAL A 142 -4.82 19.99 19.16
N SER A 143 -5.29 20.17 20.39
CA SER A 143 -5.74 21.46 20.92
C SER A 143 -4.62 22.49 20.90
N ALA A 144 -5.02 23.74 20.66
CA ALA A 144 -4.24 24.94 20.36
C ALA A 144 -3.28 25.45 21.47
N GLY A 145 -2.59 24.58 22.22
CA GLY A 145 -1.84 24.96 23.42
C GLY A 145 -0.34 24.64 23.44
N ASP A 146 0.13 23.60 22.74
CA ASP A 146 1.52 23.13 22.90
C ASP A 146 2.41 23.47 21.70
N SER A 147 3.41 24.32 21.95
CA SER A 147 4.35 24.84 20.95
C SER A 147 5.38 23.81 20.44
N THR A 148 5.33 22.57 20.93
CA THR A 148 6.18 21.44 20.52
C THR A 148 5.40 20.32 19.82
N SER A 149 4.14 20.59 19.45
CA SER A 149 3.25 19.64 18.81
C SER A 149 3.76 19.20 17.43
N LEU A 150 3.49 17.95 17.03
CA LEU A 150 3.71 17.41 15.68
C LEU A 150 3.17 18.32 14.56
N LEU A 151 2.19 19.18 14.89
CA LEU A 151 1.59 20.18 14.02
C LEU A 151 2.56 21.30 13.59
N SER A 152 3.63 21.56 14.35
CA SER A 152 4.71 22.49 13.97
C SER A 152 5.50 22.00 12.74
N ILE A 153 5.62 20.67 12.56
CA ILE A 153 6.19 20.05 11.36
C ILE A 153 5.24 20.21 10.17
N PHE A 154 3.93 20.33 10.42
CA PHE A 154 2.88 20.60 9.44
C PHE A 154 2.65 22.10 9.16
N GLY A 155 3.51 22.99 9.66
CA GLY A 155 3.44 24.44 9.38
C GLY A 155 3.69 24.81 7.93
N SER A 156 4.10 23.87 7.08
CA SER A 156 4.30 24.04 5.65
C SER A 156 3.45 23.09 4.81
N THR A 157 3.17 23.48 3.56
CA THR A 157 2.32 22.72 2.64
C THR A 157 2.94 21.39 2.18
N GLY A 158 4.26 21.27 2.12
CA GLY A 158 4.96 20.04 1.71
C GLY A 158 4.74 18.84 2.61
N PRO A 159 5.00 18.96 3.93
CA PRO A 159 4.72 17.90 4.89
C PRO A 159 3.28 17.39 4.83
N TRP A 160 2.29 18.27 4.57
CA TRP A 160 0.89 17.88 4.35
C TRP A 160 0.70 17.00 3.12
N VAL A 161 1.29 17.40 1.98
CA VAL A 161 1.20 16.61 0.73
C VAL A 161 1.88 15.24 0.91
N LEU A 162 3.03 15.20 1.58
CA LEU A 162 3.72 13.95 1.89
C LEU A 162 2.89 13.04 2.82
N PHE A 163 2.26 13.62 3.84
CA PHE A 163 1.41 12.88 4.77
C PHE A 163 0.16 12.30 4.08
N ILE A 164 -0.49 13.06 3.19
CA ILE A 164 -1.60 12.55 2.39
C ILE A 164 -1.13 11.39 1.48
N GLY A 165 0.01 11.54 0.82
CA GLY A 165 0.60 10.48 -0.02
C GLY A 165 0.87 9.20 0.78
N ALA A 166 1.54 9.34 1.93
CA ALA A 166 1.84 8.23 2.84
C ALA A 166 0.55 7.60 3.40
N GLY A 167 -0.46 8.40 3.74
CA GLY A 167 -1.76 7.93 4.22
C GLY A 167 -2.50 7.11 3.17
N ILE A 168 -2.54 7.56 1.91
CA ILE A 168 -3.12 6.80 0.80
C ILE A 168 -2.35 5.48 0.63
N PHE A 169 -1.02 5.50 0.67
CA PHE A 169 -0.19 4.30 0.55
C PHE A 169 -0.48 3.30 1.68
N LEU A 170 -0.63 3.78 2.91
CA LEU A 170 -0.97 2.97 4.08
C LEU A 170 -2.37 2.36 3.93
N CYS A 171 -3.38 3.14 3.52
CA CYS A 171 -4.73 2.66 3.26
C CYS A 171 -4.76 1.57 2.19
N VAL A 172 -4.01 1.74 1.10
CA VAL A 172 -3.88 0.73 0.04
C VAL A 172 -3.20 -0.53 0.57
N GLY A 173 -2.15 -0.39 1.37
CA GLY A 173 -1.45 -1.50 2.03
C GLY A 173 -2.38 -2.29 2.94
N VAL A 174 -3.20 -1.61 3.75
CA VAL A 174 -4.18 -2.22 4.66
C VAL A 174 -5.28 -2.92 3.87
N ALA A 175 -5.79 -2.32 2.80
CA ALA A 175 -6.79 -2.94 1.94
C ALA A 175 -6.26 -4.24 1.28
N LEU A 176 -5.02 -4.22 0.79
CA LEU A 176 -4.35 -5.40 0.26
C LEU A 176 -4.13 -6.47 1.33
N PHE A 177 -3.66 -6.06 2.51
CA PHE A 177 -3.48 -6.93 3.66
C PHE A 177 -4.80 -7.60 4.05
N MET A 178 -5.89 -6.84 4.09
CA MET A 178 -7.23 -7.33 4.43
C MET A 178 -7.72 -8.36 3.41
N ILE A 179 -7.57 -8.10 2.10
CA ILE A 179 -7.93 -9.06 1.05
C ILE A 179 -7.08 -10.33 1.15
N TYR A 180 -5.77 -10.17 1.35
CA TYR A 180 -4.86 -11.28 1.53
C TYR A 180 -5.22 -12.13 2.75
N PHE A 181 -5.46 -11.50 3.91
CA PHE A 181 -5.85 -12.18 5.14
C PHE A 181 -7.23 -12.83 5.02
N TRP A 182 -8.18 -12.23 4.31
CA TRP A 182 -9.51 -12.83 4.13
C TRP A 182 -9.44 -14.13 3.30
N LYS A 183 -8.55 -14.18 2.31
CA LYS A 183 -8.38 -15.35 1.44
C LYS A 183 -7.47 -16.41 2.05
N ASN A 184 -6.37 -16.01 2.68
CA ASN A 184 -5.34 -16.92 3.20
C ASN A 184 -5.48 -17.20 4.70
N GLY A 185 -6.13 -16.33 5.48
CA GLY A 185 -6.26 -16.44 6.94
C GLY A 185 -7.03 -17.68 7.38
N LYS A 186 -7.95 -18.19 6.55
CA LYS A 186 -8.64 -19.47 6.79
C LYS A 186 -7.65 -20.64 6.91
N PHE A 187 -6.57 -20.62 6.14
CA PHE A 187 -5.55 -21.67 6.14
C PHE A 187 -4.58 -21.53 7.32
N LEU A 188 -4.12 -20.31 7.61
CA LEU A 188 -3.18 -20.02 8.70
C LEU A 188 -3.71 -20.52 10.05
N ILE A 189 -5.00 -20.32 10.30
CA ILE A 189 -5.62 -20.70 11.56
C ILE A 189 -5.94 -22.21 11.59
N LEU A 190 -6.32 -22.82 10.46
CA LEU A 190 -6.44 -24.28 10.37
C LEU A 190 -5.11 -24.99 10.66
N ARG A 191 -3.98 -24.42 10.21
CA ARG A 191 -2.64 -24.94 10.53
C ARG A 191 -2.31 -24.82 12.02
N LEU A 192 -2.70 -23.73 12.67
CA LEU A 192 -2.55 -23.54 14.12
C LEU A 192 -3.37 -24.56 14.92
N ILE A 193 -4.64 -24.74 14.56
CA ILE A 193 -5.52 -25.73 15.23
C ILE A 193 -5.00 -27.15 15.00
N GLY A 194 -4.61 -27.50 13.77
CA GLY A 194 -4.04 -28.80 13.47
C GLY A 194 -2.71 -29.08 14.17
N ALA A 195 -1.90 -28.05 14.44
CA ALA A 195 -0.69 -28.18 15.26
C ALA A 195 -1.03 -28.50 16.73
N ILE A 196 -1.99 -27.78 17.31
CA ILE A 196 -2.45 -28.00 18.70
C ILE A 196 -3.10 -29.38 18.88
N GLU A 197 -3.82 -29.87 17.86
CA GLU A 197 -4.49 -31.17 17.89
C GLU A 197 -3.51 -32.35 17.72
N LYS A 198 -2.35 -32.12 17.07
CA LYS A 198 -1.24 -33.08 17.02
C LYS A 198 -0.51 -33.18 18.35
N GLU A 199 -0.23 -32.04 19.00
CA GLU A 199 0.42 -32.03 20.33
C GLU A 199 -0.41 -32.71 21.42
N LYS A 200 -1.73 -32.80 21.28
CA LYS A 200 -2.60 -33.53 22.23
C LYS A 200 -2.67 -35.05 22.01
N LYS A 201 -2.13 -35.54 20.89
CA LYS A 201 -2.17 -36.97 20.54
C LYS A 201 -0.86 -37.72 20.82
N ASP A 202 0.20 -36.99 21.12
CA ASP A 202 1.45 -37.51 21.68
C ASP A 202 1.46 -37.31 23.21
#